data_AF-A0A1M6GXF5-F1
#
_entry.id   AF-A0A1M6GXF5-F1
#
_cell.length_a   1.000
_cell.length_b   1.000
_cell.length_c   1.000
_cell.angle_alpha   90.00
_cell.angle_beta   90.00
_cell.angle_gamma   90.00
#
_symmetry.space_group_name_H-M   'P 1'
#
loop_
_entity.id
_entity.type
_entity.pdbx_description
1 polymer ?
#
loop_
_entity_poly.entity_id
_entity_poly.type
_entity_poly.pdbx_seq_one_letter_code
_entity_poly.pdbx_strand_id
1 'polypeptide(L)'
;MPNHAGCETGKRMNKRDWALVAAMTLIYLIMALINLGSFEAPQTGWEPEHLYESFVVDFGREVEIDKIMLFGGLGHAWGCFGSLQIKAWDGTDFVPYTFVDMKSIFRWHYSTDKVKTSKLLIINEYLRSDDEDDRNRYFRAEYRELAFFSGSELIKDFTITDVNSEKDVSLLFDEQELVPDRPSYLNGTYFDEIYFPRTALEQIEQRSILYENTHPPLGKTLLSVGIRIFGMNPFGWRIMGTLFGVFMLPLMYIWSKRLFKDSFWAFFCTWLLMFDFMHFAQTRLATIDSYTCFFVMATYWCMLEYYDSRAYEKGFFRSLVPLLFSGIFLGLGGATKWVGLYGAFGLAVLFFMSRIFEYMDYNRWLDKAVEQNQISSNDQPKLRRSYILKYWMGTCLFCVLFFIIIPAAIYTLSFIPIQNHNDDRNLVVEVIDSVKSMYNYHKGVVEPHPYSSHWYEWPLMLRPIYYYAGQLLPEGLGSSIAAFGNPMVWWTGFIAFWVLLWLVVSRRFGKTLGTTETRNAWFPVIGYLSLYLPWAVAPRKLTFIYHYFSCVPFLILMLAMVLRYLERTNLIKRRFVSILMISVLVLFVLYYPVLSGLIVPRWYLNALRILPRWAW
;
A
#
# COMPACT_ATOMS: atom_id res chain seq x y z
N MET A 1 -43.64 15.68 -18.53
CA MET A 1 -42.67 15.66 -17.41
C MET A 1 -42.28 17.10 -17.11
N PRO A 2 -42.61 17.66 -15.93
CA PRO A 2 -42.02 18.94 -15.54
C PRO A 2 -40.53 18.72 -15.28
N ASN A 3 -39.70 19.58 -15.86
CA ASN A 3 -38.28 19.68 -15.51
C ASN A 3 -38.15 19.96 -14.02
N HIS A 4 -37.97 18.92 -13.20
CA HIS A 4 -37.26 19.03 -11.94
C HIS A 4 -35.76 19.18 -12.23
N ALA A 5 -35.41 20.20 -13.01
CA ALA A 5 -34.08 20.78 -13.02
C ALA A 5 -33.91 21.62 -11.74
N GLY A 6 -34.12 20.98 -10.58
CA GLY A 6 -33.57 21.48 -9.33
C GLY A 6 -32.06 21.32 -9.47
N CYS A 7 -31.39 22.39 -9.89
CA CYS A 7 -29.94 22.48 -9.86
C CYS A 7 -29.47 21.95 -8.50
N GLU A 8 -28.84 20.78 -8.47
CA GLU A 8 -28.28 20.18 -7.26
C GLU A 8 -27.02 20.98 -6.85
N THR A 9 -27.25 22.21 -6.39
CA THR A 9 -26.24 23.15 -5.94
C THR A 9 -25.41 22.49 -4.83
N GLY A 10 -24.11 22.31 -5.07
CA GLY A 10 -23.15 21.84 -4.05
C GLY A 10 -22.50 20.48 -4.29
N LYS A 11 -23.02 19.63 -5.20
CA LYS A 11 -22.36 18.35 -5.53
C LYS A 11 -21.07 18.53 -6.34
N ARG A 12 -21.01 19.53 -7.21
CA ARG A 12 -19.88 19.78 -8.11
C ARG A 12 -18.81 20.62 -7.43
N MET A 13 -17.56 20.36 -7.79
CA MET A 13 -16.40 21.16 -7.44
C MET A 13 -16.54 22.57 -8.02
N ASN A 14 -16.45 23.60 -7.17
CA ASN A 14 -16.32 24.98 -7.64
C ASN A 14 -14.83 25.36 -7.86
N LYS A 15 -14.55 26.56 -8.38
CA LYS A 15 -13.16 27.00 -8.62
C LYS A 15 -12.29 27.03 -7.36
N ARG A 16 -12.88 27.37 -6.20
CA ARG A 16 -12.17 27.38 -4.91
C ARG A 16 -11.85 25.97 -4.43
N ASP A 17 -12.78 25.02 -4.62
CA ASP A 17 -12.56 23.61 -4.32
C ASP A 17 -11.38 23.06 -5.11
N TRP A 18 -11.32 23.33 -6.42
CA TRP A 18 -10.20 22.90 -7.26
C TRP A 18 -8.86 23.50 -6.83
N ALA A 19 -8.83 24.81 -6.56
CA ALA A 19 -7.61 25.47 -6.08
C ALA A 19 -7.14 24.90 -4.74
N LEU A 20 -8.07 24.64 -3.82
CA LEU A 20 -7.76 24.11 -2.49
C LEU A 20 -7.26 22.65 -2.57
N VAL A 21 -7.91 21.79 -3.38
CA VAL A 21 -7.44 20.42 -3.59
C VAL A 21 -6.08 20.40 -4.27
N ALA A 22 -5.84 21.24 -5.27
CA ALA A 22 -4.54 21.35 -5.92
C ALA A 22 -3.45 21.76 -4.93
N ALA A 23 -3.71 22.75 -4.07
CA ALA A 23 -2.78 23.17 -3.03
C ALA A 23 -2.48 22.04 -2.02
N MET A 24 -3.50 21.36 -1.49
CA MET A 24 -3.31 20.23 -0.57
C MET A 24 -2.51 19.09 -1.22
N THR A 25 -2.84 18.76 -2.47
CA THR A 25 -2.18 17.69 -3.22
C THR A 25 -0.72 18.04 -3.48
N LEU A 26 -0.42 19.30 -3.84
CA LEU A 26 0.96 19.77 -4.05
C LEU A 26 1.77 19.77 -2.75
N ILE A 27 1.19 20.26 -1.65
CA ILE A 27 1.87 20.26 -0.34
C ILE A 27 2.17 18.82 0.09
N TYR A 28 1.20 17.91 -0.03
CA TYR A 28 1.40 16.50 0.31
C TYR A 28 2.42 15.84 -0.62
N LEU A 29 2.37 16.11 -1.93
CA LEU A 29 3.33 15.58 -2.90
C LEU A 29 4.76 15.95 -2.50
N ILE A 30 5.02 17.23 -2.22
CA ILE A 30 6.34 17.69 -1.77
C ILE A 30 6.74 16.93 -0.50
N MET A 31 5.86 16.88 0.51
CA MET A 31 6.13 16.20 1.77
C MET A 31 6.39 14.68 1.62
N ALA A 32 5.67 14.01 0.72
CA ALA A 32 5.79 12.58 0.49
C ALA A 32 7.04 12.21 -0.31
N LEU A 33 7.54 13.12 -1.16
CA LEU A 33 8.76 12.95 -1.95
C LEU A 33 10.04 13.27 -1.18
N ILE A 34 9.97 14.09 -0.13
CA ILE A 34 11.13 14.38 0.73
C ILE A 34 11.67 13.06 1.29
N ASN A 35 12.97 12.81 1.04
CA ASN A 35 13.68 11.62 1.51
C ASN A 35 12.94 10.32 1.16
N LEU A 36 12.34 10.21 -0.03
CA LEU A 36 11.65 8.99 -0.45
C LEU A 36 12.63 7.82 -0.66
N GLY A 37 13.79 8.11 -1.21
CA GLY A 37 14.85 7.15 -1.51
C GLY A 37 15.94 7.81 -2.34
N SER A 38 17.13 7.20 -2.38
CA SER A 38 18.21 7.58 -3.29
C SER A 38 17.81 7.31 -4.74
N PHE A 39 18.27 8.17 -5.65
CA PHE A 39 18.21 7.97 -7.11
C PHE A 39 19.33 7.05 -7.62
N GLU A 40 20.27 6.70 -6.74
CA GLU A 40 21.45 5.90 -7.05
C GLU A 40 21.53 4.71 -6.10
N ALA A 41 21.99 3.58 -6.63
CA ALA A 41 22.28 2.35 -5.92
C ALA A 41 23.26 1.54 -6.78
N PRO A 42 24.14 0.69 -6.20
CA PRO A 42 25.01 -0.16 -6.99
C PRO A 42 24.24 -1.02 -8.01
N GLN A 43 24.73 -1.06 -9.23
CA GLN A 43 24.12 -1.71 -10.40
C GLN A 43 24.91 -2.90 -10.92
N THR A 44 26.24 -2.86 -10.84
CA THR A 44 27.13 -3.94 -11.28
C THR A 44 27.43 -4.87 -10.11
N GLY A 45 27.98 -6.05 -10.38
CA GLY A 45 28.33 -6.97 -9.29
C GLY A 45 29.03 -8.23 -9.73
N TRP A 46 29.74 -8.83 -8.77
CA TRP A 46 30.37 -10.14 -8.88
C TRP A 46 29.36 -11.25 -8.57
N GLU A 47 29.21 -12.19 -9.51
CA GLU A 47 28.35 -13.37 -9.39
C GLU A 47 29.20 -14.65 -9.39
N PRO A 48 29.68 -15.13 -8.23
CA PRO A 48 30.45 -16.36 -8.17
C PRO A 48 29.65 -17.56 -8.71
N GLU A 49 30.28 -18.37 -9.55
CA GLU A 49 29.68 -19.56 -10.16
C GLU A 49 29.77 -20.79 -9.25
N HIS A 50 30.80 -20.82 -8.40
CA HIS A 50 31.13 -21.90 -7.48
C HIS A 50 31.26 -21.41 -6.04
N LEU A 51 31.18 -22.35 -5.09
CA LEU A 51 31.54 -22.10 -3.70
C LEU A 51 33.05 -22.01 -3.55
N TYR A 52 33.50 -21.22 -2.58
CA TYR A 52 34.91 -20.98 -2.26
C TYR A 52 35.71 -20.24 -3.33
N GLU A 53 35.02 -19.60 -4.28
CA GLU A 53 35.65 -18.56 -5.07
C GLU A 53 36.15 -17.44 -4.15
N SER A 54 37.34 -16.94 -4.42
CA SER A 54 38.05 -16.09 -3.48
C SER A 54 39.01 -15.14 -4.16
N PHE A 55 39.42 -14.12 -3.42
CA PHE A 55 40.40 -13.13 -3.86
C PHE A 55 41.02 -12.45 -2.64
N VAL A 56 42.21 -11.90 -2.83
CA VAL A 56 42.92 -11.16 -1.80
C VAL A 56 42.80 -9.66 -2.07
N VAL A 57 42.40 -8.91 -1.04
CA VAL A 57 42.49 -7.45 -1.00
C VAL A 57 43.77 -7.08 -0.27
N ASP A 58 44.74 -6.53 -0.99
CA ASP A 58 46.02 -6.08 -0.46
C ASP A 58 46.02 -4.56 -0.32
N PHE A 59 46.10 -4.06 0.92
CA PHE A 59 46.11 -2.62 1.21
C PHE A 59 47.48 -1.98 0.99
N GLY A 60 48.54 -2.79 0.77
CA GLY A 60 49.93 -2.34 0.65
C GLY A 60 50.52 -1.72 1.93
N ARG A 61 49.71 -1.59 2.98
CA ARG A 61 50.04 -1.03 4.29
C ARG A 61 49.18 -1.69 5.35
N GLU A 62 49.62 -1.62 6.59
CA GLU A 62 48.79 -2.02 7.73
C GLU A 62 47.65 -1.01 7.91
N VAL A 63 46.41 -1.49 7.91
CA VAL A 63 45.20 -0.68 8.12
C VAL A 63 44.40 -1.23 9.29
N GLU A 64 43.70 -0.33 10.01
CA GLU A 64 42.69 -0.71 10.99
C GLU A 64 41.31 -0.69 10.30
N ILE A 65 40.66 -1.85 10.24
CA ILE A 65 39.33 -2.00 9.67
C ILE A 65 38.36 -2.22 10.83
N ASP A 66 37.33 -1.39 10.93
CA ASP A 66 36.30 -1.50 11.98
C ASP A 66 34.87 -1.67 11.45
N LYS A 67 34.70 -1.56 10.14
CA LYS A 67 33.42 -1.83 9.47
C LYS A 67 33.65 -2.27 8.04
N ILE A 68 32.95 -3.34 7.65
CA ILE A 68 32.86 -3.83 6.28
C ILE A 68 31.41 -3.72 5.85
N MET A 69 31.15 -3.19 4.65
CA MET A 69 29.81 -3.05 4.09
C MET A 69 29.70 -3.79 2.77
N LEU A 70 28.59 -4.50 2.56
CA LEU A 70 28.29 -5.28 1.36
C LEU A 70 26.91 -4.93 0.83
N PHE A 71 26.80 -4.46 -0.41
CA PHE A 71 25.53 -4.31 -1.09
C PHE A 71 25.16 -5.59 -1.83
N GLY A 72 24.02 -6.18 -1.45
CA GLY A 72 23.52 -7.39 -2.09
C GLY A 72 22.74 -7.12 -3.37
N GLY A 73 23.01 -7.87 -4.42
CA GLY A 73 22.26 -7.90 -5.67
C GLY A 73 21.21 -9.03 -5.71
N LEU A 74 20.63 -9.23 -6.88
CA LEU A 74 19.69 -10.33 -7.13
C LEU A 74 20.36 -11.48 -7.88
N GLY A 75 21.32 -11.23 -8.78
CA GLY A 75 21.96 -12.25 -9.61
C GLY A 75 20.97 -13.03 -10.46
N HIS A 76 21.35 -14.23 -10.90
CA HIS A 76 20.53 -15.06 -11.80
C HIS A 76 19.84 -16.28 -11.17
N ALA A 77 19.92 -16.48 -9.84
CA ALA A 77 19.27 -17.61 -9.18
C ALA A 77 17.88 -17.27 -8.58
N TRP A 78 17.22 -18.27 -8.00
CA TRP A 78 15.95 -18.08 -7.30
C TRP A 78 16.13 -17.74 -5.82
N GLY A 79 17.13 -18.36 -5.17
CA GLY A 79 17.42 -18.21 -3.76
C GLY A 79 18.14 -16.92 -3.38
N CYS A 80 19.23 -16.62 -4.11
CA CYS A 80 20.03 -15.39 -4.06
C CYS A 80 20.29 -14.88 -2.65
N PHE A 81 20.80 -15.76 -1.80
CA PHE A 81 21.36 -15.40 -0.50
C PHE A 81 22.77 -15.98 -0.45
N GLY A 82 23.71 -15.21 0.07
CA GLY A 82 25.12 -15.60 0.08
C GLY A 82 25.83 -14.98 1.26
N SER A 83 26.97 -15.55 1.63
CA SER A 83 27.81 -15.00 2.68
C SER A 83 29.24 -14.85 2.15
N LEU A 84 29.91 -13.80 2.60
CA LEU A 84 31.35 -13.66 2.39
C LEU A 84 32.05 -13.97 3.71
N GLN A 85 32.85 -15.03 3.73
CA GLN A 85 33.80 -15.28 4.81
C GLN A 85 35.04 -14.42 4.56
N ILE A 86 35.52 -13.76 5.62
CA ILE A 86 36.62 -12.80 5.54
C ILE A 86 37.69 -13.23 6.54
N LYS A 87 38.88 -13.54 6.02
CA LYS A 87 40.06 -13.89 6.81
C LYS A 87 41.07 -12.75 6.74
N ALA A 88 41.75 -12.49 7.85
CA ALA A 88 42.78 -11.46 7.94
C ALA A 88 44.17 -12.08 7.98
N TRP A 89 45.13 -11.40 7.35
CA TRP A 89 46.53 -11.81 7.38
C TRP A 89 47.16 -11.46 8.74
N ASP A 90 47.75 -12.45 9.41
CA ASP A 90 48.41 -12.28 10.71
C ASP A 90 49.93 -12.10 10.63
N GLY A 91 50.49 -12.09 9.42
CA GLY A 91 51.92 -12.10 9.15
C GLY A 91 52.44 -13.44 8.61
N THR A 92 51.71 -14.52 8.85
CA THR A 92 52.06 -15.89 8.44
C THR A 92 50.97 -16.61 7.64
N ASP A 93 49.71 -16.46 8.03
CA ASP A 93 48.57 -17.13 7.38
C ASP A 93 47.31 -16.25 7.43
N PHE A 94 46.28 -16.65 6.67
CA PHE A 94 44.95 -16.05 6.69
C PHE A 94 44.08 -16.71 7.77
N VAL A 95 43.81 -15.98 8.85
CA VAL A 95 43.01 -16.45 9.98
C VAL A 95 41.58 -15.91 9.87
N PRO A 96 40.54 -16.74 10.11
CA PRO A 96 39.16 -16.27 10.14
C PRO A 96 38.97 -15.07 11.08
N TYR A 97 38.33 -14.03 10.57
CA TYR A 97 38.14 -12.77 11.28
C TYR A 97 36.65 -12.41 11.40
N THR A 98 35.93 -12.35 10.27
CA THR A 98 34.49 -12.02 10.25
C THR A 98 33.81 -12.70 9.07
N PHE A 99 32.50 -12.61 9.00
CA PHE A 99 31.72 -12.84 7.78
C PHE A 99 30.70 -11.71 7.57
N VAL A 100 30.21 -11.55 6.35
CA VAL A 100 29.07 -10.69 6.03
C VAL A 100 27.99 -11.53 5.37
N ASP A 101 26.85 -11.68 6.04
CA ASP A 101 25.70 -12.47 5.57
C ASP A 101 24.71 -11.58 4.81
N MET A 102 24.48 -11.87 3.53
CA MET A 102 23.53 -11.17 2.68
C MET A 102 22.10 -11.70 2.95
N LYS A 103 21.44 -11.13 3.95
CA LYS A 103 20.10 -11.57 4.39
C LYS A 103 18.93 -11.06 3.54
N SER A 104 19.22 -10.11 2.64
CA SER A 104 18.27 -9.38 1.82
C SER A 104 18.97 -8.88 0.57
N ILE A 105 18.21 -8.56 -0.47
CA ILE A 105 18.73 -8.02 -1.73
C ILE A 105 18.47 -6.52 -1.83
N PHE A 106 19.23 -5.85 -2.69
CA PHE A 106 19.22 -4.39 -2.88
C PHE A 106 19.32 -3.64 -1.55
N ARG A 107 20.21 -4.12 -0.67
CA ARG A 107 20.40 -3.60 0.68
C ARG A 107 21.86 -3.74 1.11
N TRP A 108 22.32 -2.76 1.87
CA TRP A 108 23.60 -2.80 2.57
C TRP A 108 23.53 -3.70 3.81
N HIS A 109 24.42 -4.68 3.85
CA HIS A 109 24.77 -5.52 4.98
C HIS A 109 26.12 -5.10 5.52
N TYR A 110 26.46 -5.49 6.75
CA TYR A 110 27.72 -5.07 7.35
C TYR A 110 28.21 -6.02 8.44
N SER A 111 29.51 -5.94 8.73
CA SER A 111 30.14 -6.37 9.98
C SER A 111 30.83 -5.18 10.65
N THR A 112 30.88 -5.18 11.98
CA THR A 112 31.59 -4.18 12.81
C THR A 112 32.66 -4.82 13.69
N ASP A 113 33.07 -6.05 13.37
CA ASP A 113 34.26 -6.62 13.97
C ASP A 113 35.47 -5.72 13.63
N LYS A 114 36.54 -5.83 14.42
CA LYS A 114 37.74 -5.01 14.24
C LYS A 114 38.96 -5.87 13.96
N VAL A 115 39.77 -5.46 12.99
CA VAL A 115 41.05 -6.10 12.72
C VAL A 115 42.07 -5.09 12.25
N LYS A 116 43.33 -5.33 12.63
CA LYS A 116 44.48 -4.63 12.09
C LYS A 116 45.23 -5.60 11.19
N THR A 117 45.33 -5.31 9.90
CA THR A 117 45.92 -6.22 8.92
C THR A 117 46.40 -5.47 7.68
N SER A 118 47.26 -6.08 6.89
CA SER A 118 47.66 -5.57 5.56
C SER A 118 46.92 -6.23 4.41
N LYS A 119 46.28 -7.39 4.63
CA LYS A 119 45.56 -8.14 3.59
C LYS A 119 44.31 -8.81 4.14
N LEU A 120 43.26 -8.87 3.33
CA LEU A 120 42.08 -9.69 3.58
C LEU A 120 41.92 -10.73 2.48
N LEU A 121 41.61 -11.97 2.86
CA LEU A 121 41.14 -13.00 1.95
C LEU A 121 39.62 -13.06 2.06
N ILE A 122 38.96 -12.78 0.94
CA ILE A 122 37.49 -12.84 0.80
C ILE A 122 37.13 -14.15 0.12
N ILE A 123 36.18 -14.88 0.69
CA ILE A 123 35.76 -16.21 0.19
C ILE A 123 34.23 -16.21 0.12
N ASN A 124 33.65 -16.58 -1.03
CA ASN A 124 32.22 -16.83 -1.09
C ASN A 124 31.91 -18.17 -0.40
N GLU A 125 31.06 -18.12 0.61
CA GLU A 125 30.58 -19.31 1.29
C GLU A 125 29.07 -19.23 1.44
N TYR A 126 28.43 -20.38 1.62
CA TYR A 126 27.02 -20.42 1.94
C TYR A 126 26.85 -20.88 3.39
N LEU A 127 26.65 -19.91 4.29
CA LEU A 127 26.54 -20.17 5.74
C LEU A 127 25.10 -20.53 6.18
N ARG A 128 24.15 -20.66 5.24
CA ARG A 128 22.72 -20.91 5.53
C ARG A 128 22.23 -22.26 5.01
N SER A 129 22.68 -23.39 5.56
CA SER A 129 21.96 -24.64 5.32
C SER A 129 21.87 -25.48 6.58
N ASP A 130 20.64 -25.68 7.06
CA ASP A 130 20.28 -26.75 8.00
C ASP A 130 20.16 -28.10 7.26
N ASP A 131 20.17 -28.09 5.92
CA ASP A 131 20.06 -29.24 5.03
C ASP A 131 21.18 -29.22 3.98
N GLU A 132 22.06 -30.23 3.99
CA GLU A 132 23.24 -30.33 3.11
C GLU A 132 22.89 -30.51 1.63
N ASP A 133 21.71 -31.07 1.33
CA ASP A 133 21.28 -31.39 -0.03
C ASP A 133 20.78 -30.16 -0.83
N ASP A 134 20.46 -29.05 -0.15
CA ASP A 134 19.92 -27.83 -0.77
C ASP A 134 20.97 -26.72 -1.00
N ARG A 135 22.24 -26.95 -0.60
CA ARG A 135 23.34 -25.96 -0.71
C ARG A 135 23.51 -25.42 -2.14
N ASN A 136 23.32 -26.27 -3.14
CA ASN A 136 23.48 -25.92 -4.55
C ASN A 136 22.35 -25.06 -5.13
N ARG A 137 21.22 -24.92 -4.45
CA ARG A 137 20.04 -24.17 -4.93
C ARG A 137 20.09 -22.69 -4.58
N TYR A 138 20.82 -22.31 -3.53
CA TYR A 138 20.76 -20.96 -2.93
C TYR A 138 22.05 -20.14 -2.99
N PHE A 139 23.23 -20.74 -3.28
CA PHE A 139 24.53 -20.05 -3.15
C PHE A 139 24.88 -19.03 -4.24
N ARG A 140 24.10 -18.96 -5.31
CA ARG A 140 24.31 -18.05 -6.45
C ARG A 140 23.76 -16.66 -6.12
N ALA A 141 24.47 -15.94 -5.26
CA ALA A 141 24.23 -14.54 -4.94
C ALA A 141 24.98 -13.62 -5.92
N GLU A 142 24.46 -12.42 -6.14
CA GLU A 142 25.20 -11.31 -6.74
C GLU A 142 25.63 -10.39 -5.61
N TYR A 143 26.91 -10.06 -5.58
CA TYR A 143 27.49 -9.11 -4.65
C TYR A 143 27.88 -7.88 -5.46
N ARG A 144 27.25 -6.74 -5.18
CA ARG A 144 27.39 -5.56 -6.03
C ARG A 144 28.50 -4.62 -5.61
N GLU A 145 28.63 -4.37 -4.32
CA GLU A 145 29.63 -3.42 -3.83
C GLU A 145 30.13 -3.85 -2.46
N LEU A 146 31.44 -3.85 -2.25
CA LEU A 146 32.10 -4.18 -0.99
C LEU A 146 33.00 -3.02 -0.55
N ALA A 147 32.84 -2.56 0.68
CA ALA A 147 33.56 -1.40 1.19
C ALA A 147 34.18 -1.66 2.56
N PHE A 148 35.35 -1.05 2.79
CA PHE A 148 36.11 -1.17 4.03
C PHE A 148 36.28 0.20 4.69
N PHE A 149 36.06 0.27 5.99
CA PHE A 149 36.14 1.51 6.74
C PHE A 149 37.15 1.44 7.88
N SER A 150 37.82 2.57 8.10
CA SER A 150 38.58 2.88 9.31
C SER A 150 37.92 4.09 9.99
N GLY A 151 37.12 3.85 11.02
CA GLY A 151 36.28 4.87 11.63
C GLY A 151 35.22 5.38 10.65
N SER A 152 35.32 6.66 10.28
CA SER A 152 34.46 7.28 9.27
C SER A 152 35.05 7.31 7.87
N GLU A 153 36.32 6.92 7.70
CA GLU A 153 37.01 6.99 6.42
C GLU A 153 36.83 5.71 5.61
N LEU A 154 36.41 5.87 4.35
CA LEU A 154 36.34 4.80 3.37
C LEU A 154 37.74 4.53 2.81
N ILE A 155 38.24 3.30 2.95
CA ILE A 155 39.54 2.88 2.45
C ILE A 155 39.39 2.56 0.95
N LYS A 156 40.07 3.33 0.09
CA LYS A 156 40.05 3.13 -1.38
C LYS A 156 41.38 2.66 -1.98
N ASP A 157 42.47 2.83 -1.24
CA ASP A 157 43.80 2.44 -1.71
C ASP A 157 44.06 0.96 -1.40
N PHE A 158 43.71 0.09 -2.34
CA PHE A 158 44.04 -1.34 -2.28
C PHE A 158 44.16 -1.92 -3.69
N THR A 159 44.76 -3.09 -3.78
CA THR A 159 44.86 -3.88 -5.01
C THR A 159 44.26 -5.26 -4.80
N ILE A 160 43.62 -5.80 -5.84
CA ILE A 160 43.08 -7.16 -5.82
C ILE A 160 44.13 -8.11 -6.39
N THR A 161 44.50 -9.14 -5.63
CA THR A 161 45.45 -10.19 -6.03
C THR A 161 44.86 -11.58 -5.80
N ASP A 162 45.57 -12.61 -6.27
CA ASP A 162 45.26 -14.01 -5.97
C ASP A 162 43.80 -14.40 -6.24
N VAL A 163 43.27 -13.93 -7.38
CA VAL A 163 41.87 -14.13 -7.77
C VAL A 163 41.65 -15.58 -8.20
N ASN A 164 40.81 -16.27 -7.45
CA ASN A 164 40.23 -17.57 -7.76
C ASN A 164 38.73 -17.41 -8.05
N SER A 165 38.43 -16.84 -9.21
CA SER A 165 37.06 -16.66 -9.72
C SER A 165 37.11 -16.65 -11.25
N GLU A 166 36.08 -17.20 -11.88
CA GLU A 166 35.91 -17.09 -13.34
C GLU A 166 35.26 -15.75 -13.75
N LYS A 167 34.66 -15.04 -12.80
CA LYS A 167 34.03 -13.73 -13.00
C LYS A 167 34.94 -12.61 -12.56
N ASP A 168 34.68 -11.43 -13.11
CA ASP A 168 35.41 -10.22 -12.77
C ASP A 168 35.03 -9.73 -11.36
N VAL A 169 35.98 -9.87 -10.44
CA VAL A 169 35.85 -9.43 -9.04
C VAL A 169 35.97 -7.91 -8.91
N SER A 170 36.54 -7.21 -9.90
CA SER A 170 36.69 -5.76 -9.84
C SER A 170 35.34 -5.01 -9.81
N LEU A 171 34.27 -5.67 -10.27
CA LEU A 171 32.87 -5.22 -10.18
C LEU A 171 32.33 -5.13 -8.74
N LEU A 172 33.11 -5.45 -7.71
CA LEU A 172 32.75 -5.21 -6.30
C LEU A 172 33.18 -3.84 -5.80
N PHE A 173 33.97 -3.12 -6.59
CA PHE A 173 34.70 -1.94 -6.15
C PHE A 173 34.65 -0.80 -7.18
N ASP A 174 33.82 -0.93 -8.23
CA ASP A 174 33.70 0.03 -9.32
C ASP A 174 32.72 1.18 -9.01
N GLU A 175 31.85 1.05 -7.98
CA GLU A 175 30.87 2.07 -7.59
C GLU A 175 31.07 2.57 -6.13
N GLN A 176 32.33 2.66 -5.67
CA GLN A 176 32.71 3.04 -4.30
C GLN A 176 32.18 4.43 -3.85
N GLU A 177 31.83 5.33 -4.77
CA GLU A 177 31.18 6.61 -4.47
C GLU A 177 29.73 6.47 -3.99
N LEU A 178 29.07 5.34 -4.27
CA LEU A 178 27.70 5.05 -3.83
C LEU A 178 27.64 4.48 -2.41
N VAL A 179 28.79 4.11 -1.84
CA VAL A 179 28.89 3.54 -0.49
C VAL A 179 28.48 4.60 0.53
N PRO A 180 27.40 4.39 1.30
CA PRO A 180 26.97 5.34 2.31
C PRO A 180 27.79 5.18 3.60
N ASP A 181 27.89 6.25 4.40
CA ASP A 181 28.49 6.18 5.74
C ASP A 181 27.87 5.09 6.62
N ARG A 182 26.57 4.84 6.40
CA ARG A 182 25.80 3.77 7.06
C ARG A 182 24.61 3.31 6.22
N PRO A 183 24.17 2.05 6.39
CA PRO A 183 22.90 1.57 5.85
C PRO A 183 21.72 2.41 6.33
N SER A 184 20.81 2.73 5.42
CA SER A 184 19.58 3.46 5.74
C SER A 184 18.43 3.07 4.84
N TYR A 185 17.21 3.46 5.22
CA TYR A 185 16.04 3.30 4.36
C TYR A 185 16.19 4.03 3.01
N LEU A 186 17.08 5.03 2.91
CA LEU A 186 17.33 5.76 1.66
C LEU A 186 18.14 4.99 0.64
N ASN A 187 18.98 4.04 1.07
CA ASN A 187 19.98 3.38 0.23
C ASN A 187 19.77 1.87 0.10
N GLY A 188 18.59 1.37 0.45
CA GLY A 188 18.26 -0.03 0.25
C GLY A 188 16.82 -0.37 0.61
N THR A 189 16.47 -1.63 0.37
CA THR A 189 15.18 -2.21 0.73
C THR A 189 15.04 -2.33 2.25
N TYR A 190 13.81 -2.22 2.73
CA TYR A 190 13.44 -2.54 4.11
C TYR A 190 12.03 -3.15 4.15
N PHE A 191 11.75 -3.92 5.21
CA PHE A 191 10.48 -4.63 5.35
C PHE A 191 10.17 -5.47 4.07
N ASP A 192 8.93 -5.44 3.58
CA ASP A 192 8.45 -6.20 2.43
C ASP A 192 8.99 -5.69 1.06
N GLU A 193 9.86 -4.67 1.04
CA GLU A 193 10.53 -4.23 -0.21
C GLU A 193 11.54 -5.25 -0.76
N ILE A 194 11.85 -6.31 -0.01
CA ILE A 194 12.59 -7.45 -0.56
C ILE A 194 11.77 -8.23 -1.61
N TYR A 195 10.44 -8.17 -1.55
CA TYR A 195 9.54 -8.99 -2.37
C TYR A 195 9.08 -8.28 -3.64
N PHE A 196 8.49 -7.09 -3.51
CA PHE A 196 7.78 -6.45 -4.64
C PHE A 196 8.70 -5.76 -5.66
N PRO A 197 9.68 -4.91 -5.27
CA PRO A 197 10.71 -4.39 -6.16
C PRO A 197 11.46 -5.49 -6.90
N ARG A 198 11.84 -6.55 -6.18
CA ARG A 198 12.47 -7.74 -6.76
C ARG A 198 11.64 -8.29 -7.90
N THR A 199 10.39 -8.66 -7.64
CA THR A 199 9.56 -9.26 -8.69
C THR A 199 9.18 -8.28 -9.78
N ALA A 200 9.09 -6.98 -9.52
CA ALA A 200 8.96 -6.00 -10.58
C ALA A 200 10.19 -5.96 -11.50
N LEU A 201 11.40 -6.12 -10.98
CA LEU A 201 12.62 -6.29 -11.79
C LEU A 201 12.58 -7.60 -12.57
N GLU A 202 12.23 -8.72 -11.92
CA GLU A 202 12.11 -10.03 -12.57
C GLU A 202 11.08 -9.99 -13.74
N GLN A 203 10.01 -9.19 -13.61
CA GLN A 203 9.05 -8.91 -14.69
C GLN A 203 9.65 -8.07 -15.83
N ILE A 204 10.47 -7.07 -15.51
CA ILE A 204 11.16 -6.23 -16.51
C ILE A 204 12.12 -7.08 -17.33
N GLU A 205 12.87 -7.95 -16.67
CA GLU A 205 13.87 -8.83 -17.26
C GLU A 205 13.28 -10.12 -17.86
N GLN A 206 11.96 -10.31 -17.76
CA GLN A 206 11.25 -11.48 -18.28
C GLN A 206 11.81 -12.81 -17.76
N ARG A 207 12.16 -12.85 -16.46
CA ARG A 207 12.71 -14.07 -15.85
C ARG A 207 11.67 -15.18 -15.82
N SER A 208 12.15 -16.42 -15.97
CA SER A 208 11.31 -17.64 -15.96
C SER A 208 10.68 -17.92 -14.60
N ILE A 209 11.26 -17.42 -13.51
CA ILE A 209 10.76 -17.62 -12.16
C ILE A 209 10.60 -16.26 -11.49
N LEU A 210 9.41 -16.03 -10.94
CA LEU A 210 9.07 -14.85 -10.14
C LEU A 210 9.02 -15.23 -8.67
N TYR A 211 9.69 -14.43 -7.84
CA TYR A 211 9.79 -14.70 -6.40
C TYR A 211 8.47 -14.45 -5.67
N GLU A 212 7.91 -13.25 -5.81
CA GLU A 212 6.68 -12.86 -5.15
C GLU A 212 5.45 -13.13 -6.02
N ASN A 213 5.00 -14.38 -5.98
CA ASN A 213 3.82 -14.88 -6.71
C ASN A 213 2.58 -15.07 -5.81
N THR A 214 2.63 -14.62 -4.54
CA THR A 214 1.53 -14.81 -3.58
C THR A 214 0.38 -13.82 -3.80
N HIS A 215 0.63 -12.76 -4.55
CA HIS A 215 -0.34 -11.74 -4.93
C HIS A 215 -0.49 -11.60 -6.44
N PRO A 216 -1.70 -11.19 -6.92
CA PRO A 216 -1.92 -10.83 -8.31
C PRO A 216 -0.89 -9.83 -8.88
N PRO A 217 -0.60 -9.88 -10.19
CA PRO A 217 0.57 -9.21 -10.78
C PRO A 217 0.46 -7.69 -10.92
N LEU A 218 -0.74 -7.12 -11.05
CA LEU A 218 -0.90 -5.72 -11.48
C LEU A 218 -0.15 -4.72 -10.59
N GLY A 219 -0.11 -4.94 -9.28
CA GLY A 219 0.59 -4.05 -8.36
C GLY A 219 2.10 -4.01 -8.63
N LYS A 220 2.70 -5.15 -8.97
CA LYS A 220 4.12 -5.27 -9.34
C LYS A 220 4.37 -4.68 -10.72
N THR A 221 3.42 -4.85 -11.65
CA THR A 221 3.48 -4.22 -12.97
C THR A 221 3.43 -2.69 -12.86
N LEU A 222 2.57 -2.12 -12.01
CA LEU A 222 2.57 -0.67 -11.74
C LEU A 222 3.88 -0.19 -11.12
N LEU A 223 4.42 -0.94 -10.16
CA LEU A 223 5.71 -0.66 -9.53
C LEU A 223 6.85 -0.66 -10.56
N SER A 224 6.84 -1.60 -11.51
CA SER A 224 7.83 -1.71 -12.58
C SER A 224 7.92 -0.46 -13.48
N VAL A 225 6.84 0.34 -13.57
CA VAL A 225 6.87 1.62 -14.31
C VAL A 225 7.83 2.60 -13.65
N GLY A 226 7.86 2.66 -12.32
CA GLY A 226 8.78 3.53 -11.58
C GLY A 226 10.24 3.10 -11.80
N ILE A 227 10.51 1.79 -11.71
CA ILE A 227 11.84 1.22 -11.96
C ILE A 227 12.29 1.50 -13.39
N ARG A 228 11.42 1.37 -14.40
CA ARG A 228 11.79 1.66 -15.80
C ARG A 228 12.13 3.14 -16.05
N ILE A 229 11.51 4.06 -15.32
CA ILE A 229 11.72 5.51 -15.52
C ILE A 229 12.95 6.00 -14.75
N PHE A 230 13.12 5.53 -13.51
CA PHE A 230 14.14 6.08 -12.59
C PHE A 230 15.30 5.13 -12.31
N GLY A 231 15.23 3.87 -12.73
CA GLY A 231 16.24 2.83 -12.45
C GLY A 231 15.87 1.93 -11.26
N MET A 232 16.64 0.86 -11.09
CA MET A 232 16.52 -0.07 -9.97
C MET A 232 17.21 0.52 -8.72
N ASN A 233 16.56 1.53 -8.14
CA ASN A 233 17.01 2.23 -6.93
C ASN A 233 15.84 2.56 -5.98
N PRO A 234 16.13 2.92 -4.72
CA PRO A 234 15.14 3.23 -3.70
C PRO A 234 14.04 4.22 -4.11
N PHE A 235 14.38 5.26 -4.86
CA PHE A 235 13.39 6.19 -5.37
C PHE A 235 12.48 5.53 -6.42
N GLY A 236 13.07 4.85 -7.41
CA GLY A 236 12.39 4.27 -8.55
C GLY A 236 11.35 3.22 -8.18
N TRP A 237 11.62 2.37 -7.18
CA TRP A 237 10.63 1.38 -6.74
C TRP A 237 9.54 1.94 -5.79
N ARG A 238 9.75 3.10 -5.16
CA ARG A 238 8.77 3.73 -4.23
C ARG A 238 7.85 4.75 -4.87
N ILE A 239 8.27 5.39 -5.97
CA ILE A 239 7.57 6.55 -6.55
C ILE A 239 6.12 6.26 -6.95
N MET A 240 5.86 5.10 -7.56
CA MET A 240 4.52 4.78 -8.06
C MET A 240 3.51 4.60 -6.93
N GLY A 241 3.89 3.90 -5.85
CA GLY A 241 3.06 3.78 -4.64
C GLY A 241 2.76 5.15 -4.03
N THR A 242 3.78 6.02 -4.00
CA THR A 242 3.69 7.37 -3.45
C THR A 242 2.72 8.24 -4.25
N LEU A 243 2.80 8.21 -5.58
CA LEU A 243 1.89 8.96 -6.47
C LEU A 243 0.44 8.50 -6.31
N PHE A 244 0.19 7.20 -6.17
CA PHE A 244 -1.17 6.71 -5.88
C PHE A 244 -1.65 7.21 -4.50
N GLY A 245 -0.78 7.23 -3.50
CA GLY A 245 -1.05 7.88 -2.20
C GLY A 245 -1.44 9.35 -2.34
N VAL A 246 -0.71 10.12 -3.16
CA VAL A 246 -1.01 11.52 -3.49
C VAL A 246 -2.38 11.65 -4.17
N PHE A 247 -2.69 10.79 -5.14
CA PHE A 247 -3.97 10.80 -5.85
C PHE A 247 -5.18 10.37 -5.00
N MET A 248 -4.96 9.71 -3.85
CA MET A 248 -6.04 9.46 -2.89
C MET A 248 -6.62 10.77 -2.34
N LEU A 249 -5.85 11.85 -2.23
CA LEU A 249 -6.32 13.12 -1.67
C LEU A 249 -7.40 13.82 -2.52
N PRO A 250 -7.18 14.08 -3.84
CA PRO A 250 -8.22 14.64 -4.69
C PRO A 250 -9.43 13.70 -4.78
N LEU A 251 -9.21 12.38 -4.82
CA LEU A 251 -10.29 11.40 -4.82
C LEU A 251 -11.13 11.48 -3.53
N MET A 252 -10.49 11.55 -2.36
CA MET A 252 -11.17 11.72 -1.06
C MET A 252 -11.98 13.01 -1.02
N TYR A 253 -11.46 14.10 -1.59
CA TYR A 253 -12.16 15.37 -1.64
C TYR A 253 -13.39 15.29 -2.52
N ILE A 254 -13.26 14.76 -3.73
CA ILE A 254 -14.38 14.61 -4.68
C ILE A 254 -15.44 13.68 -4.08
N TRP A 255 -15.03 12.57 -3.49
CA TRP A 255 -15.93 11.62 -2.85
C TRP A 255 -16.70 12.25 -1.69
N SER A 256 -15.99 12.94 -0.79
CA SER A 256 -16.59 13.63 0.35
C SER A 256 -17.47 14.80 -0.09
N LYS A 257 -17.05 15.60 -1.07
CA LYS A 257 -17.83 16.68 -1.66
C LYS A 257 -19.15 16.17 -2.24
N ARG A 258 -19.10 15.02 -2.94
CA ARG A 258 -20.28 14.35 -3.47
C ARG A 258 -21.23 13.86 -2.38
N LEU A 259 -20.69 13.37 -1.27
CA LEU A 259 -21.44 12.81 -0.14
C LEU A 259 -22.10 13.91 0.71
N PHE A 260 -21.32 14.92 1.12
CA PHE A 260 -21.75 15.97 2.06
C PHE A 260 -22.34 17.21 1.38
N LYS A 261 -22.05 17.43 0.10
CA LYS A 261 -22.40 18.65 -0.67
C LYS A 261 -21.87 19.93 -0.02
N ASP A 262 -20.85 19.84 0.83
CA ASP A 262 -20.25 20.94 1.59
C ASP A 262 -18.72 20.87 1.45
N SER A 263 -18.12 21.99 1.04
CA SER A 263 -16.68 22.11 0.83
C SER A 263 -15.87 21.98 2.12
N PHE A 264 -16.43 22.44 3.26
CA PHE A 264 -15.75 22.32 4.55
C PHE A 264 -15.59 20.85 4.95
N TRP A 265 -16.63 20.04 4.78
CA TRP A 265 -16.57 18.61 5.09
C TRP A 265 -15.71 17.83 4.11
N ALA A 266 -15.68 18.23 2.83
CA ALA A 266 -14.74 17.69 1.86
C ALA A 266 -13.28 17.99 2.25
N PHE A 267 -12.98 19.25 2.59
CA PHE A 267 -11.68 19.66 3.10
C PHE A 267 -11.29 18.91 4.37
N PHE A 268 -12.20 18.81 5.34
CA PHE A 268 -12.00 18.07 6.59
C PHE A 268 -11.59 16.61 6.32
N CYS A 269 -12.35 15.89 5.50
CA CYS A 269 -12.04 14.50 5.16
C CYS A 269 -10.68 14.33 4.49
N THR A 270 -10.37 15.18 3.51
CA THR A 270 -9.07 15.13 2.81
C THR A 270 -7.92 15.53 3.72
N TRP A 271 -8.14 16.47 4.65
CA TRP A 271 -7.15 16.87 5.66
C TRP A 271 -6.84 15.73 6.62
N LEU A 272 -7.87 15.02 7.10
CA LEU A 272 -7.66 13.85 7.96
C LEU A 272 -6.90 12.74 7.24
N LEU A 273 -7.16 12.50 5.96
CA LEU A 273 -6.43 11.50 5.18
C LEU A 273 -4.98 11.94 4.95
N MET A 274 -4.76 13.20 4.56
CA MET A 274 -3.45 13.80 4.30
C MET A 274 -2.49 13.70 5.48
N PHE A 275 -3.01 13.78 6.71
CA PHE A 275 -2.24 13.72 7.95
C PHE A 275 -2.50 12.43 8.75
N ASP A 276 -3.04 11.40 8.10
CA ASP A 276 -3.11 10.07 8.67
C ASP A 276 -1.74 9.38 8.57
N PHE A 277 -1.34 8.73 9.67
CA PHE A 277 -0.01 8.15 9.80
C PHE A 277 0.18 6.93 8.88
N MET A 278 -0.86 6.12 8.73
CA MET A 278 -0.83 4.91 7.88
C MET A 278 -0.81 5.32 6.42
N HIS A 279 -1.61 6.32 6.04
CA HIS A 279 -1.57 6.88 4.69
C HIS A 279 -0.16 7.35 4.33
N PHE A 280 0.50 8.13 5.18
CA PHE A 280 1.85 8.61 4.91
C PHE A 280 2.90 7.48 4.87
N ALA A 281 2.97 6.63 5.89
CA ALA A 281 4.00 5.59 5.98
C ALA A 281 3.81 4.48 4.94
N GLN A 282 2.57 4.01 4.73
CA GLN A 282 2.30 2.91 3.79
C GLN A 282 2.50 3.35 2.34
N THR A 283 2.12 4.60 1.99
CA THR A 283 2.18 5.04 0.59
C THR A 283 3.59 5.31 0.09
N ARG A 284 4.55 5.54 1.00
CA ARG A 284 5.98 5.72 0.69
C ARG A 284 6.77 4.41 0.62
N LEU A 285 6.17 3.30 1.05
CA LEU A 285 6.75 1.97 0.98
C LEU A 285 6.45 1.33 -0.38
N ALA A 286 7.41 0.64 -0.99
CA ALA A 286 7.24 -0.05 -2.26
C ALA A 286 6.47 -1.38 -2.12
N THR A 287 5.21 -1.29 -1.71
CA THR A 287 4.24 -2.38 -1.63
C THR A 287 3.00 -2.10 -2.47
N ILE A 288 2.16 -3.12 -2.65
CA ILE A 288 0.97 -3.07 -3.51
C ILE A 288 -0.29 -2.50 -2.81
N ASP A 289 -0.19 -2.14 -1.53
CA ASP A 289 -1.34 -1.70 -0.72
C ASP A 289 -1.87 -0.32 -1.15
N SER A 290 -0.97 0.58 -1.57
CA SER A 290 -1.33 1.93 -2.05
C SER A 290 -2.24 1.88 -3.28
N TYR A 291 -1.89 1.04 -4.26
CA TYR A 291 -2.72 0.84 -5.46
C TYR A 291 -4.08 0.25 -5.08
N THR A 292 -4.08 -0.76 -4.20
CA THR A 292 -5.30 -1.44 -3.74
C THR A 292 -6.25 -0.45 -3.05
N CYS A 293 -5.75 0.35 -2.10
CA CYS A 293 -6.56 1.33 -1.38
C CYS A 293 -7.14 2.39 -2.33
N PHE A 294 -6.35 2.88 -3.29
CA PHE A 294 -6.82 3.85 -4.28
C PHE A 294 -7.95 3.28 -5.15
N PHE A 295 -7.81 2.06 -5.66
CA PHE A 295 -8.85 1.42 -6.46
C PHE A 295 -10.12 1.10 -5.65
N VAL A 296 -9.97 0.74 -4.36
CA VAL A 296 -11.10 0.62 -3.43
C VAL A 296 -11.82 1.96 -3.27
N MET A 297 -11.10 3.06 -3.03
CA MET A 297 -11.73 4.39 -2.96
C MET A 297 -12.45 4.74 -4.27
N ALA A 298 -11.84 4.47 -5.42
CA ALA A 298 -12.39 4.80 -6.73
C ALA A 298 -13.66 3.99 -7.03
N THR A 299 -13.68 2.69 -6.74
CA THR A 299 -14.88 1.85 -6.98
C THR A 299 -16.06 2.29 -6.12
N TYR A 300 -15.84 2.64 -4.85
CA TYR A 300 -16.90 3.15 -3.98
C TYR A 300 -17.33 4.57 -4.33
N TRP A 301 -16.41 5.44 -4.74
CA TRP A 301 -16.81 6.76 -5.24
C TRP A 301 -17.73 6.64 -6.47
N CYS A 302 -17.38 5.79 -7.44
CA CYS A 302 -18.23 5.53 -8.60
C CYS A 302 -19.59 4.91 -8.21
N MET A 303 -19.61 4.01 -7.22
CA MET A 303 -20.86 3.47 -6.68
C MET A 303 -21.70 4.55 -5.99
N LEU A 304 -21.10 5.51 -5.27
CA LEU A 304 -21.83 6.63 -4.67
C LEU A 304 -22.49 7.52 -5.74
N GLU A 305 -21.81 7.74 -6.87
CA GLU A 305 -22.39 8.47 -8.00
C GLU A 305 -23.64 7.79 -8.55
N TYR A 306 -23.69 6.46 -8.52
CA TYR A 306 -24.87 5.68 -8.88
C TYR A 306 -25.92 5.61 -7.77
N TYR A 307 -25.51 5.49 -6.51
CA TYR A 307 -26.36 5.15 -5.36
C TYR A 307 -27.59 6.05 -5.23
N ASP A 308 -27.40 7.36 -5.40
CA ASP A 308 -28.46 8.38 -5.36
C ASP A 308 -29.01 8.76 -6.75
N SER A 309 -28.55 8.10 -7.81
CA SER A 309 -28.99 8.43 -9.17
C SER A 309 -30.34 7.79 -9.48
N ARG A 310 -31.27 8.62 -9.96
CA ARG A 310 -32.55 8.16 -10.49
C ARG A 310 -32.37 7.84 -11.97
N ALA A 311 -32.16 6.58 -12.28
CA ALA A 311 -32.00 6.06 -13.63
C ALA A 311 -33.18 6.42 -14.54
N TYR A 312 -34.41 6.45 -14.01
CA TYR A 312 -35.59 6.85 -14.80
C TYR A 312 -35.60 8.34 -15.19
N GLU A 313 -34.92 9.22 -14.44
CA GLU A 313 -34.79 10.66 -14.76
C GLU A 313 -33.55 10.92 -15.63
N LYS A 314 -32.43 10.26 -15.33
CA LYS A 314 -31.15 10.45 -16.02
C LYS A 314 -31.10 9.76 -17.40
N GLY A 315 -31.93 8.74 -17.58
CA GLY A 315 -31.90 7.82 -18.71
C GLY A 315 -31.04 6.59 -18.44
N PHE A 316 -31.48 5.44 -18.97
CA PHE A 316 -30.92 4.12 -18.70
C PHE A 316 -29.40 4.04 -18.90
N PHE A 317 -28.88 4.26 -20.12
CA PHE A 317 -27.44 4.15 -20.39
C PHE A 317 -26.58 5.14 -19.60
N ARG A 318 -27.05 6.37 -19.38
CA ARG A 318 -26.33 7.38 -18.58
C ARG A 318 -26.26 7.03 -17.09
N SER A 319 -27.20 6.22 -16.60
CA SER A 319 -27.17 5.69 -15.23
C SER A 319 -26.18 4.52 -15.09
N LEU A 320 -25.84 3.81 -16.16
CA LEU A 320 -24.91 2.69 -16.15
C LEU A 320 -23.43 3.11 -16.08
N VAL A 321 -23.09 4.31 -16.55
CA VAL A 321 -21.69 4.77 -16.63
C VAL A 321 -20.93 4.67 -15.30
N PRO A 322 -21.46 5.14 -14.16
CA PRO A 322 -20.74 4.99 -12.89
C PRO A 322 -20.59 3.53 -12.45
N LEU A 323 -21.54 2.65 -12.78
CA LEU A 323 -21.43 1.22 -12.50
C LEU A 323 -20.33 0.55 -13.33
N LEU A 324 -20.21 0.93 -14.60
CA LEU A 324 -19.12 0.45 -15.47
C LEU A 324 -17.75 0.79 -14.86
N PHE A 325 -17.53 2.07 -14.49
CA PHE A 325 -16.26 2.47 -13.88
C PHE A 325 -16.04 1.86 -12.49
N SER A 326 -17.10 1.70 -11.69
CA SER A 326 -17.04 0.98 -10.41
C SER A 326 -16.55 -0.46 -10.63
N GLY A 327 -17.08 -1.16 -11.63
CA GLY A 327 -16.63 -2.48 -12.04
C GLY A 327 -15.18 -2.54 -12.52
N ILE A 328 -14.77 -1.60 -13.37
CA ILE A 328 -13.38 -1.50 -13.85
C ILE A 328 -12.41 -1.33 -12.66
N PHE A 329 -12.68 -0.41 -11.74
CA PHE A 329 -11.83 -0.20 -10.57
C PHE A 329 -11.86 -1.39 -9.60
N LEU A 330 -12.97 -2.10 -9.47
CA LEU A 330 -13.02 -3.36 -8.72
C LEU A 330 -12.08 -4.41 -9.33
N GLY A 331 -12.08 -4.55 -10.66
CA GLY A 331 -11.17 -5.42 -11.39
C GLY A 331 -9.70 -5.05 -11.18
N LEU A 332 -9.36 -3.77 -11.29
CA LEU A 332 -7.99 -3.26 -11.04
C LEU A 332 -7.55 -3.49 -9.59
N GLY A 333 -8.44 -3.25 -8.62
CA GLY A 333 -8.19 -3.54 -7.21
C GLY A 333 -7.94 -5.03 -6.97
N GLY A 334 -8.79 -5.90 -7.51
CA GLY A 334 -8.66 -7.36 -7.40
C GLY A 334 -7.42 -7.93 -8.09
N ALA A 335 -7.05 -7.37 -9.24
CA ALA A 335 -5.83 -7.70 -9.99
C ALA A 335 -4.54 -7.20 -9.30
N THR A 336 -4.67 -6.35 -8.28
CA THR A 336 -3.56 -5.91 -7.43
C THR A 336 -3.45 -6.80 -6.19
N LYS A 337 -4.52 -6.88 -5.38
CA LYS A 337 -4.58 -7.67 -4.14
C LYS A 337 -6.02 -8.07 -3.87
N TRP A 338 -6.26 -9.31 -3.43
CA TRP A 338 -7.63 -9.82 -3.21
C TRP A 338 -8.45 -9.04 -2.17
N VAL A 339 -7.81 -8.27 -1.29
CA VAL A 339 -8.50 -7.33 -0.41
C VAL A 339 -9.34 -6.32 -1.21
N GLY A 340 -8.93 -5.96 -2.42
CA GLY A 340 -9.74 -5.13 -3.33
C GLY A 340 -11.09 -5.76 -3.68
N LEU A 341 -11.18 -7.10 -3.71
CA LEU A 341 -12.43 -7.83 -3.99
C LEU A 341 -13.35 -7.93 -2.78
N TYR A 342 -12.85 -7.73 -1.55
CA TYR A 342 -13.69 -7.75 -0.34
C TYR A 342 -14.79 -6.68 -0.40
N GLY A 343 -14.49 -5.55 -1.04
CA GLY A 343 -15.48 -4.50 -1.28
C GLY A 343 -16.66 -4.91 -2.18
N ALA A 344 -16.53 -5.98 -2.99
CA ALA A 344 -17.58 -6.41 -3.91
C ALA A 344 -18.91 -6.72 -3.18
N PHE A 345 -18.84 -7.31 -1.98
CA PHE A 345 -20.02 -7.57 -1.17
C PHE A 345 -20.72 -6.27 -0.75
N GLY A 346 -19.96 -5.28 -0.28
CA GLY A 346 -20.50 -3.98 0.08
C GLY A 346 -21.11 -3.26 -1.11
N LEU A 347 -20.46 -3.32 -2.28
CA LEU A 347 -20.98 -2.76 -3.54
C LEU A 347 -22.32 -3.41 -3.93
N ALA A 348 -22.45 -4.72 -3.81
CA ALA A 348 -23.70 -5.43 -4.10
C ALA A 348 -24.84 -4.98 -3.17
N VAL A 349 -24.59 -4.89 -1.86
CA VAL A 349 -25.57 -4.40 -0.89
C VAL A 349 -26.01 -2.96 -1.22
N LEU A 350 -25.05 -2.07 -1.48
CA LEU A 350 -25.33 -0.67 -1.84
C LEU A 350 -26.11 -0.56 -3.15
N PHE A 351 -25.77 -1.37 -4.15
CA PHE A 351 -26.49 -1.45 -5.41
C PHE A 351 -27.96 -1.81 -5.20
N PHE A 352 -28.24 -2.92 -4.49
CA PHE A 352 -29.62 -3.36 -4.26
C PHE A 352 -30.38 -2.37 -3.38
N MET A 353 -29.75 -1.76 -2.37
CA MET A 353 -30.36 -0.68 -1.60
C MET A 353 -30.76 0.50 -2.49
N SER A 354 -29.86 0.93 -3.39
CA SER A 354 -30.17 1.98 -4.37
C SER A 354 -31.36 1.60 -5.26
N ARG A 355 -31.40 0.35 -5.76
CA ARG A 355 -32.52 -0.12 -6.60
C ARG A 355 -33.84 -0.11 -5.84
N ILE A 356 -33.86 -0.63 -4.61
CA ILE A 356 -35.04 -0.65 -3.75
C ILE A 356 -35.53 0.78 -3.52
N PHE A 357 -34.64 1.70 -3.15
CA PHE A 357 -35.02 3.09 -2.90
C PHE A 357 -35.53 3.79 -4.15
N GLU A 358 -34.90 3.59 -5.31
CA GLU A 358 -35.38 4.17 -6.57
C GLU A 358 -36.75 3.62 -6.95
N TYR A 359 -36.99 2.31 -6.80
CA TYR A 359 -38.29 1.70 -7.06
C TYR A 359 -39.39 2.23 -6.13
N MET A 360 -39.09 2.40 -4.83
CA MET A 360 -40.02 3.01 -3.88
C MET A 360 -40.32 4.48 -4.25
N ASP A 361 -39.32 5.24 -4.70
CA ASP A 361 -39.48 6.63 -5.11
C ASP A 361 -40.32 6.73 -6.40
N TYR A 362 -40.06 5.85 -7.38
CA TYR A 362 -40.82 5.75 -8.63
C TYR A 362 -42.28 5.36 -8.40
N ASN A 363 -42.54 4.36 -7.55
CA ASN A 363 -43.91 3.95 -7.23
C ASN A 363 -44.69 5.08 -6.54
N ARG A 364 -44.08 5.78 -5.58
CA ARG A 364 -44.72 6.93 -4.93
C ARG A 364 -45.03 8.07 -5.89
N TRP A 365 -44.14 8.33 -6.84
CA TRP A 365 -44.39 9.31 -7.90
C TRP A 365 -45.54 8.85 -8.80
N LEU A 366 -45.55 7.58 -9.21
CA LEU A 366 -46.57 7.04 -10.10
C LEU A 366 -47.96 7.06 -9.44
N ASP A 367 -48.05 6.71 -8.15
CA ASP A 367 -49.31 6.71 -7.40
C ASP A 367 -49.88 8.13 -7.31
N LYS A 368 -49.04 9.13 -7.03
CA LYS A 368 -49.44 10.54 -7.06
C LYS A 368 -49.88 11.01 -8.45
N ALA A 369 -49.20 10.56 -9.51
CA ALA A 369 -49.57 10.92 -10.87
C ALA A 369 -50.94 10.37 -11.27
N VAL A 370 -51.30 9.17 -10.78
CA VAL A 370 -52.63 8.58 -10.95
C VAL A 370 -53.67 9.35 -10.12
N GLU A 371 -53.39 9.65 -8.85
CA GLU A 371 -54.27 10.46 -7.99
C GLU A 371 -54.56 11.85 -8.59
N GLN A 372 -53.58 12.45 -9.26
CA GLN A 372 -53.69 13.76 -9.92
C GLN A 372 -54.29 13.68 -11.34
N ASN A 373 -54.81 12.52 -11.77
CA ASN A 373 -55.33 12.27 -13.12
C ASN A 373 -54.35 12.59 -14.27
N GLN A 374 -53.03 12.60 -14.01
CA GLN A 374 -52.01 12.78 -15.04
C GLN A 374 -51.76 11.50 -15.84
N ILE A 375 -52.06 10.34 -15.23
CA ILE A 375 -51.88 9.00 -15.79
C ILE A 375 -53.13 8.18 -15.48
N SER A 376 -53.63 7.41 -16.45
CA SER A 376 -54.75 6.50 -16.25
C SER A 376 -54.40 5.38 -15.28
N SER A 377 -55.33 5.02 -14.38
CA SER A 377 -55.19 3.89 -13.47
C SER A 377 -54.94 2.57 -14.20
N ASN A 378 -55.47 2.41 -15.41
CA ASN A 378 -55.25 1.23 -16.26
C ASN A 378 -53.82 1.12 -16.80
N ASP A 379 -53.09 2.25 -16.91
CA ASP A 379 -51.71 2.29 -17.40
C ASP A 379 -50.66 2.15 -16.29
N GLN A 380 -51.05 2.39 -15.03
CA GLN A 380 -50.21 2.22 -13.85
C GLN A 380 -49.49 0.85 -13.79
N PRO A 381 -50.16 -0.31 -13.92
CA PRO A 381 -49.48 -1.62 -13.87
C PRO A 381 -48.50 -1.81 -15.03
N LYS A 382 -48.81 -1.28 -16.23
CA LYS A 382 -47.93 -1.35 -17.41
C LYS A 382 -46.66 -0.54 -17.19
N LEU A 383 -46.77 0.68 -16.64
CA LEU A 383 -45.64 1.55 -16.33
C LEU A 383 -44.75 0.98 -15.22
N ARG A 384 -45.33 0.36 -14.19
CA ARG A 384 -44.55 -0.38 -13.15
C ARG A 384 -43.78 -1.54 -13.76
N ARG A 385 -44.44 -2.37 -14.58
CA ARG A 385 -43.79 -3.50 -15.26
C ARG A 385 -42.66 -3.04 -16.18
N SER A 386 -42.89 -1.97 -16.95
CA SER A 386 -41.87 -1.39 -17.84
C SER A 386 -40.65 -0.89 -17.07
N TYR A 387 -40.87 -0.23 -15.92
CA TYR A 387 -39.78 0.19 -15.04
C TYR A 387 -38.96 -1.01 -14.53
N ILE A 388 -39.63 -2.05 -14.03
CA ILE A 388 -38.96 -3.25 -13.52
C ILE A 388 -38.13 -3.93 -14.62
N LEU A 389 -38.70 -4.15 -15.81
CA LEU A 389 -37.98 -4.79 -16.90
C LEU A 389 -36.75 -3.99 -17.34
N LYS A 390 -36.92 -2.67 -17.51
CA LYS A 390 -35.86 -1.81 -18.04
C LYS A 390 -34.82 -1.43 -16.99
N TYR A 391 -35.25 -0.79 -15.90
CA TYR A 391 -34.35 -0.15 -14.93
C TYR A 391 -33.92 -1.07 -13.80
N TRP A 392 -34.70 -2.11 -13.47
CA TRP A 392 -34.29 -3.09 -12.48
C TRP A 392 -33.55 -4.26 -13.14
N MET A 393 -34.26 -5.08 -13.92
CA MET A 393 -33.70 -6.30 -14.53
C MET A 393 -32.63 -5.97 -15.56
N GLY A 394 -32.87 -5.01 -16.45
CA GLY A 394 -31.87 -4.56 -17.41
C GLY A 394 -30.58 -4.12 -16.74
N THR A 395 -30.66 -3.35 -15.65
CA THR A 395 -29.45 -2.93 -14.93
C THR A 395 -28.75 -4.09 -14.24
N CYS A 396 -29.48 -5.03 -13.62
CA CYS A 396 -28.87 -6.25 -13.06
C CYS A 396 -28.11 -7.07 -14.12
N LEU A 397 -28.64 -7.17 -15.34
CA LEU A 397 -27.96 -7.84 -16.44
C LEU A 397 -26.64 -7.16 -16.81
N PHE A 398 -26.63 -5.82 -16.89
CA PHE A 398 -25.39 -5.07 -17.10
C PHE A 398 -24.42 -5.20 -15.91
N CYS A 399 -24.91 -5.35 -14.68
CA CYS A 399 -24.04 -5.61 -13.53
C CYS A 399 -23.30 -6.95 -13.63
N VAL A 400 -23.83 -7.97 -14.31
CA VAL A 400 -23.06 -9.20 -14.61
C VAL A 400 -21.87 -8.86 -15.50
N LEU A 401 -22.08 -8.06 -16.55
CA LEU A 401 -20.99 -7.60 -17.39
C LEU A 401 -19.96 -6.76 -16.59
N PHE A 402 -20.44 -5.80 -15.80
CA PHE A 402 -19.56 -4.81 -15.15
C PHE A 402 -18.85 -5.33 -13.90
N PHE A 403 -19.46 -6.21 -13.11
CA PHE A 403 -18.91 -6.66 -11.83
C PHE A 403 -18.44 -8.12 -11.84
N ILE A 404 -18.65 -8.85 -12.94
CA ILE A 404 -18.16 -10.24 -13.09
C ILE A 404 -17.27 -10.36 -14.32
N ILE A 405 -17.79 -10.09 -15.52
CA ILE A 405 -17.06 -10.33 -16.78
C ILE A 405 -15.88 -9.37 -16.93
N ILE A 406 -16.09 -8.06 -16.78
CA ILE A 406 -15.02 -7.06 -16.92
C ILE A 406 -13.93 -7.24 -15.84
N PRO A 407 -14.25 -7.41 -14.54
CA PRO A 407 -13.24 -7.66 -13.51
C PRO A 407 -12.46 -8.95 -13.77
N ALA A 408 -13.13 -10.03 -14.18
CA ALA A 408 -12.45 -11.27 -14.54
C ALA A 408 -11.52 -11.08 -15.75
N ALA A 409 -11.94 -10.33 -16.77
CA ALA A 409 -11.10 -10.01 -17.91
C ALA A 409 -9.88 -9.18 -17.49
N ILE A 410 -10.05 -8.11 -16.69
CA ILE A 410 -8.94 -7.29 -16.18
C ILE A 410 -7.97 -8.15 -15.35
N TYR A 411 -8.51 -9.01 -14.48
CA TYR A 411 -7.72 -9.91 -13.67
C TYR A 411 -6.88 -10.85 -14.54
N THR A 412 -7.48 -11.52 -15.52
CA THR A 412 -6.77 -12.42 -16.45
C THR A 412 -5.73 -11.67 -17.27
N LEU A 413 -6.08 -10.50 -17.84
CA LEU A 413 -5.16 -9.70 -18.65
C LEU A 413 -3.98 -9.16 -17.85
N SER A 414 -4.12 -9.00 -16.52
CA SER A 414 -3.00 -8.58 -15.67
C SER A 414 -1.85 -9.59 -15.64
N PHE A 415 -2.07 -10.85 -16.04
CA PHE A 415 -1.05 -11.89 -16.09
C PHE A 415 -0.22 -11.88 -17.38
N ILE A 416 -0.62 -11.11 -18.41
CA ILE A 416 0.12 -11.01 -19.67
C ILE A 416 1.61 -10.66 -19.46
N PRO A 417 1.99 -9.69 -18.61
CA PRO A 417 3.40 -9.34 -18.40
C PRO A 417 4.24 -10.45 -17.76
N ILE A 418 3.61 -11.45 -17.15
CA ILE A 418 4.29 -12.56 -16.46
C ILE A 418 4.12 -13.90 -17.16
N GLN A 419 3.36 -13.94 -18.26
CA GLN A 419 3.07 -15.16 -18.98
C GLN A 419 4.37 -15.76 -19.54
N ASN A 420 4.65 -17.00 -19.16
CA ASN A 420 5.78 -17.73 -19.71
C ASN A 420 5.46 -18.21 -21.13
N HIS A 421 6.00 -17.53 -22.14
CA HIS A 421 5.75 -17.84 -23.55
C HIS A 421 6.45 -19.13 -24.03
N ASN A 422 7.33 -19.71 -23.20
CA ASN A 422 8.01 -20.97 -23.49
C ASN A 422 7.18 -22.20 -23.08
N ASP A 423 6.03 -21.99 -22.45
CA ASP A 423 5.12 -23.04 -22.01
C ASP A 423 3.89 -23.02 -22.92
N ASP A 424 3.47 -24.16 -23.49
CA ASP A 424 2.33 -24.27 -24.41
C ASP A 424 0.96 -23.98 -23.73
N ARG A 425 0.97 -23.47 -22.49
CA ARG A 425 -0.21 -23.20 -21.68
C ARG A 425 -0.87 -21.89 -22.12
N ASN A 426 -2.19 -21.95 -22.30
CA ASN A 426 -3.02 -20.76 -22.48
C ASN A 426 -3.05 -19.93 -21.18
N LEU A 427 -3.01 -18.60 -21.30
CA LEU A 427 -3.14 -17.60 -20.23
C LEU A 427 -4.23 -17.93 -19.20
N VAL A 428 -5.41 -18.41 -19.63
CA VAL A 428 -6.50 -18.74 -18.69
C VAL A 428 -6.12 -19.88 -17.74
N VAL A 429 -5.40 -20.89 -18.26
CA VAL A 429 -4.95 -22.03 -17.45
C VAL A 429 -3.91 -21.56 -16.44
N GLU A 430 -2.96 -20.75 -16.87
CA GLU A 430 -1.92 -20.17 -16.02
C GLU A 430 -2.52 -19.31 -14.88
N VAL A 431 -3.55 -18.52 -15.18
CA VAL A 431 -4.27 -17.72 -14.17
C VAL A 431 -4.96 -18.64 -13.15
N ILE A 432 -5.64 -19.69 -13.59
CA ILE A 432 -6.31 -20.64 -12.70
C ILE A 432 -5.30 -21.33 -11.78
N ASP A 433 -4.17 -21.77 -12.31
CA ASP A 433 -3.12 -22.43 -11.53
C ASP A 433 -2.46 -21.47 -10.54
N SER A 434 -2.21 -20.24 -10.97
CA SER A 434 -1.72 -19.16 -10.10
C SER A 434 -2.70 -18.87 -8.96
N VAL A 435 -4.00 -18.80 -9.24
CA VAL A 435 -5.04 -18.60 -8.21
C VAL A 435 -5.06 -19.75 -7.20
N LYS A 436 -4.94 -21.00 -7.65
CA LYS A 436 -4.85 -22.17 -6.75
C LYS A 436 -3.60 -22.09 -5.88
N SER A 437 -2.45 -21.76 -6.47
CA SER A 437 -1.18 -21.60 -5.76
C SER A 437 -1.27 -20.50 -4.69
N MET A 438 -1.74 -19.30 -5.06
CA MET A 438 -1.96 -18.19 -4.14
C MET A 438 -2.92 -18.56 -3.00
N TYR A 439 -4.02 -19.24 -3.29
CA TYR A 439 -4.97 -19.67 -2.27
C TYR A 439 -4.35 -20.65 -1.27
N ASN A 440 -3.61 -21.66 -1.77
CA ASN A 440 -2.94 -22.64 -0.94
C ASN A 440 -1.85 -22.01 -0.07
N TYR A 441 -1.08 -21.06 -0.63
CA TYR A 441 -0.11 -20.28 0.12
C TYR A 441 -0.79 -19.53 1.27
N HIS A 442 -1.81 -18.69 1.00
CA HIS A 442 -2.48 -17.88 2.02
C HIS A 442 -3.19 -18.72 3.10
N LYS A 443 -3.64 -19.93 2.75
CA LYS A 443 -4.18 -20.91 3.71
C LYS A 443 -3.09 -21.52 4.59
N GLY A 444 -1.88 -21.69 4.07
CA GLY A 444 -0.75 -22.33 4.73
C GLY A 444 0.13 -21.42 5.60
N VAL A 445 0.04 -20.08 5.48
CA VAL A 445 0.84 -19.15 6.30
C VAL A 445 0.35 -19.14 7.76
N VAL A 446 1.03 -19.93 8.60
CA VAL A 446 0.73 -20.08 10.03
C VAL A 446 1.92 -19.80 10.95
N GLU A 447 3.10 -19.56 10.39
CA GLU A 447 4.31 -19.30 11.17
C GLU A 447 4.17 -18.00 11.99
N PRO A 448 4.50 -18.03 13.30
CA PRO A 448 4.33 -16.88 14.17
C PRO A 448 5.32 -15.77 13.79
N HIS A 449 4.80 -14.56 13.57
CA HIS A 449 5.63 -13.37 13.34
C HIS A 449 5.52 -12.40 14.53
N PRO A 450 6.65 -11.86 15.03
CA PRO A 450 6.68 -11.02 16.23
C PRO A 450 5.90 -9.71 16.08
N TYR A 451 5.66 -9.22 14.86
CA TYR A 451 4.85 -8.01 14.62
C TYR A 451 3.43 -8.30 14.15
N SER A 452 2.98 -9.56 14.17
CA SER A 452 1.59 -9.90 13.83
C SER A 452 0.59 -9.32 14.83
N SER A 453 -0.60 -8.98 14.32
CA SER A 453 -1.68 -8.32 15.06
C SER A 453 -3.04 -8.81 14.56
N HIS A 454 -4.00 -9.00 15.45
CA HIS A 454 -5.33 -9.50 15.09
C HIS A 454 -6.25 -8.39 14.58
N TRP A 455 -7.24 -8.76 13.75
CA TRP A 455 -8.17 -7.82 13.12
C TRP A 455 -8.90 -6.89 14.09
N TYR A 456 -9.26 -7.37 15.29
CA TYR A 456 -9.93 -6.58 16.33
C TYR A 456 -8.98 -5.58 17.03
N GLU A 457 -7.67 -5.74 16.90
CA GLU A 457 -6.66 -4.84 17.48
C GLU A 457 -6.43 -3.59 16.61
N TRP A 458 -6.74 -3.65 15.32
CA TRP A 458 -6.36 -2.61 14.35
C TRP A 458 -7.05 -1.26 14.59
N PRO A 459 -8.38 -1.16 14.81
CA PRO A 459 -9.03 0.14 14.99
C PRO A 459 -8.52 0.89 16.23
N LEU A 460 -8.06 0.15 17.24
CA LEU A 460 -7.48 0.70 18.48
C LEU A 460 -5.97 0.87 18.39
N MET A 461 -5.34 0.36 17.32
CA MET A 461 -3.91 0.38 17.08
C MET A 461 -3.11 -0.26 18.22
N LEU A 462 -3.61 -1.36 18.81
CA LEU A 462 -2.95 -1.97 19.98
C LEU A 462 -1.55 -2.48 19.63
N ARG A 463 -1.31 -2.84 18.36
CA ARG A 463 -0.01 -3.24 17.85
C ARG A 463 0.28 -2.60 16.49
N PRO A 464 1.09 -1.52 16.45
CA PRO A 464 1.68 -1.01 15.23
C PRO A 464 2.58 -2.04 14.56
N ILE A 465 2.81 -1.87 13.25
CA ILE A 465 3.84 -2.62 12.55
C ILE A 465 5.09 -1.77 12.37
N TYR A 466 6.24 -2.41 12.49
CA TYR A 466 7.55 -1.79 12.41
C TYR A 466 8.22 -2.15 11.09
N TYR A 467 8.58 -1.15 10.28
CA TYR A 467 9.13 -1.34 8.93
C TYR A 467 10.65 -1.17 8.89
N TYR A 468 11.20 -0.21 9.63
CA TYR A 468 12.62 0.10 9.56
C TYR A 468 13.17 0.53 10.92
N ALA A 469 14.37 0.04 11.21
CA ALA A 469 15.19 0.43 12.35
C ALA A 469 16.53 1.00 11.86
N GLY A 470 16.89 2.19 12.34
CA GLY A 470 18.20 2.78 12.13
C GLY A 470 19.31 1.90 12.69
N GLN A 471 20.33 1.64 11.88
CA GLN A 471 21.52 0.87 12.25
C GLN A 471 22.75 1.78 12.24
N LEU A 472 23.77 1.44 13.05
CA LEU A 472 25.03 2.18 13.13
C LEU A 472 24.83 3.70 13.36
N LEU A 473 23.89 4.03 14.24
CA LEU A 473 23.67 5.41 14.67
C LEU A 473 24.58 5.74 15.86
N PRO A 474 25.05 6.99 16.00
CA PRO A 474 25.71 7.45 17.21
C PRO A 474 24.90 7.17 18.47
N GLU A 475 25.59 7.00 19.60
CA GLU A 475 24.95 6.72 20.88
C GLU A 475 23.90 7.78 21.23
N GLY A 476 22.75 7.34 21.76
CA GLY A 476 21.64 8.22 22.12
C GLY A 476 20.75 8.67 20.96
N LEU A 477 21.07 8.33 19.71
CA LEU A 477 20.22 8.59 18.53
C LEU A 477 19.42 7.35 18.12
N GLY A 478 18.31 7.57 17.42
CA GLY A 478 17.47 6.52 16.86
C GLY A 478 16.77 6.99 15.59
N SER A 479 16.40 6.02 14.75
CA SER A 479 15.58 6.24 13.55
C SER A 479 14.64 5.06 13.37
N SER A 480 13.41 5.34 12.97
CA SER A 480 12.33 4.35 12.85
C SER A 480 11.40 4.71 11.70
N ILE A 481 10.89 3.70 11.00
CA ILE A 481 9.63 3.81 10.24
C ILE A 481 8.65 2.80 10.81
N ALA A 482 7.53 3.28 11.35
CA ALA A 482 6.42 2.47 11.83
C ALA A 482 5.12 2.87 11.13
N ALA A 483 4.23 1.90 10.92
CA ALA A 483 2.92 2.13 10.31
C ALA A 483 1.78 1.76 11.26
N PHE A 484 0.93 2.76 11.51
CA PHE A 484 -0.26 2.73 12.35
C PHE A 484 -1.08 3.98 12.03
N GLY A 485 -2.25 4.15 12.62
CA GLY A 485 -3.11 5.32 12.38
C GLY A 485 -2.77 6.56 13.18
N ASN A 486 -3.31 7.70 12.76
CA ASN A 486 -3.35 8.87 13.63
C ASN A 486 -4.38 8.64 14.76
N PRO A 487 -4.01 8.69 16.06
CA PRO A 487 -4.95 8.41 17.17
C PRO A 487 -6.21 9.28 17.16
N MET A 488 -6.09 10.55 16.75
CA MET A 488 -7.24 11.44 16.66
C MET A 488 -8.16 11.09 15.50
N VAL A 489 -7.67 10.41 14.46
CA VAL A 489 -8.48 9.93 13.33
C VAL A 489 -9.08 8.57 13.65
N TRP A 490 -8.26 7.61 14.09
CA TRP A 490 -8.67 6.21 14.22
C TRP A 490 -9.56 5.98 15.43
N TRP A 491 -9.19 6.47 16.62
CA TRP A 491 -10.01 6.25 17.81
C TRP A 491 -11.33 7.01 17.74
N THR A 492 -11.30 8.29 17.33
CA THR A 492 -12.54 9.07 17.20
C THR A 492 -13.40 8.55 16.04
N GLY A 493 -12.79 8.10 14.95
CA GLY A 493 -13.47 7.46 13.84
C GLY A 493 -14.09 6.12 14.20
N PHE A 494 -13.42 5.31 15.02
CA PHE A 494 -13.96 4.04 15.52
C PHE A 494 -15.12 4.26 16.48
N ILE A 495 -15.03 5.27 17.36
CA ILE A 495 -16.18 5.73 18.16
C ILE A 495 -17.30 6.22 17.24
N ALA A 496 -16.98 7.00 16.21
CA ALA A 496 -17.95 7.52 15.27
C ALA A 496 -18.67 6.41 14.48
N PHE A 497 -18.02 5.29 14.17
CA PHE A 497 -18.68 4.11 13.60
C PHE A 497 -19.85 3.64 14.48
N TRP A 498 -19.59 3.42 15.78
CA TRP A 498 -20.64 2.96 16.71
C TRP A 498 -21.73 4.00 16.93
N VAL A 499 -21.35 5.28 17.08
CA VAL A 499 -22.30 6.38 17.23
C VAL A 499 -23.17 6.54 16.00
N LEU A 500 -22.59 6.48 14.80
CA LEU A 500 -23.34 6.57 13.54
C LEU A 500 -24.32 5.41 13.40
N LEU A 501 -23.86 4.19 13.68
CA LEU A 501 -24.71 3.00 13.65
C LEU A 501 -25.91 3.16 14.59
N TRP A 502 -25.68 3.59 15.83
CA TRP A 502 -26.73 3.88 16.79
C TRP A 502 -27.67 5.00 16.32
N LEU A 503 -27.15 6.11 15.79
CA LEU A 503 -27.96 7.24 15.31
C LEU A 503 -28.88 6.86 14.13
N VAL A 504 -28.39 6.01 13.23
CA VAL A 504 -29.14 5.53 12.07
C VAL A 504 -30.19 4.52 12.50
N VAL A 505 -29.84 3.52 13.32
CA VAL A 505 -30.77 2.49 13.81
C VAL A 505 -31.86 3.08 14.72
N SER A 506 -31.51 4.02 15.60
CA SER A 506 -32.47 4.74 16.46
C SER A 506 -33.34 5.76 15.71
N ARG A 507 -33.14 5.91 14.38
CA ARG A 507 -33.81 6.87 13.50
C ARG A 507 -33.60 8.35 13.89
N ARG A 508 -32.73 8.64 14.86
CA ARG A 508 -32.42 10.01 15.32
C ARG A 508 -31.70 10.81 14.24
N PHE A 509 -30.85 10.16 13.47
CA PHE A 509 -30.14 10.77 12.34
C PHE A 509 -31.13 11.39 11.34
N GLY A 510 -32.13 10.59 10.91
CA GLY A 510 -33.12 11.01 9.93
C GLY A 510 -34.12 12.05 10.41
N LYS A 511 -34.45 12.06 11.71
CA LYS A 511 -35.27 13.14 12.29
C LYS A 511 -34.58 14.51 12.19
N THR A 512 -33.25 14.54 12.18
CA THR A 512 -32.47 15.78 12.24
C THR A 512 -31.99 16.22 10.86
N LEU A 513 -31.43 15.29 10.08
CA LEU A 513 -30.77 15.58 8.79
C LEU A 513 -31.64 15.22 7.57
N GLY A 514 -32.80 14.60 7.80
CA GLY A 514 -33.70 14.15 6.75
C GLY A 514 -33.37 12.77 6.20
N THR A 515 -34.26 12.29 5.34
CA THR A 515 -34.25 10.91 4.81
C THR A 515 -33.09 10.64 3.85
N THR A 516 -32.74 11.61 3.01
CA THR A 516 -31.63 11.48 2.04
C THR A 516 -30.28 11.30 2.74
N GLU A 517 -29.97 12.13 3.73
CA GLU A 517 -28.73 12.02 4.49
C GLU A 517 -28.66 10.70 5.28
N THR A 518 -29.81 10.20 5.76
CA THR A 518 -29.87 8.88 6.44
C THR A 518 -29.57 7.73 5.51
N ARG A 519 -30.06 7.78 4.26
CA ARG A 519 -29.70 6.79 3.24
C ARG A 519 -28.18 6.82 3.00
N ASN A 520 -27.61 8.02 2.90
CA ASN A 520 -26.18 8.21 2.66
C ASN A 520 -25.30 7.79 3.84
N ALA A 521 -25.83 7.81 5.07
CA ALA A 521 -25.12 7.36 6.26
C ALA A 521 -24.80 5.86 6.25
N TRP A 522 -25.62 5.03 5.58
CA TRP A 522 -25.32 3.61 5.40
C TRP A 522 -24.15 3.36 4.46
N PHE A 523 -23.85 4.30 3.56
CA PHE A 523 -22.82 4.14 2.55
C PHE A 523 -21.44 3.84 3.15
N PRO A 524 -20.87 4.70 4.03
CA PRO A 524 -19.57 4.41 4.60
C PRO A 524 -19.58 3.25 5.59
N VAL A 525 -20.70 2.98 6.27
CA VAL A 525 -20.83 1.85 7.21
C VAL A 525 -20.72 0.52 6.46
N ILE A 526 -21.47 0.35 5.36
CA ILE A 526 -21.45 -0.87 4.56
C ILE A 526 -20.08 -1.05 3.90
N GLY A 527 -19.50 0.02 3.36
CA GLY A 527 -18.15 -0.02 2.79
C GLY A 527 -17.10 -0.46 3.80
N TYR A 528 -17.09 0.17 4.98
CA TYR A 528 -16.20 -0.19 6.08
C TYR A 528 -16.35 -1.66 6.49
N LEU A 529 -17.57 -2.13 6.75
CA LEU A 529 -17.81 -3.51 7.19
C LEU A 529 -17.45 -4.54 6.12
N SER A 530 -17.67 -4.24 4.84
CA SER A 530 -17.32 -5.16 3.75
C SER A 530 -15.82 -5.36 3.59
N LEU A 531 -14.99 -4.39 4.00
CA LEU A 531 -13.53 -4.51 3.98
C LEU A 531 -12.99 -5.07 5.29
N TYR A 532 -13.67 -4.80 6.41
CA TYR A 532 -13.21 -5.17 7.74
C TYR A 532 -13.62 -6.59 8.17
N LEU A 533 -14.90 -6.96 8.01
CA LEU A 533 -15.43 -8.23 8.49
C LEU A 533 -14.82 -9.49 7.85
N PRO A 534 -14.41 -9.50 6.55
CA PRO A 534 -13.77 -10.69 5.98
C PRO A 534 -12.53 -11.15 6.77
N TRP A 535 -11.81 -10.24 7.42
CA TRP A 535 -10.66 -10.57 8.26
C TRP A 535 -11.02 -11.36 9.53
N ALA A 536 -12.27 -11.31 9.97
CA ALA A 536 -12.73 -12.09 11.12
C ALA A 536 -12.93 -13.58 10.79
N VAL A 537 -13.15 -13.91 9.51
CA VAL A 537 -13.43 -15.28 9.04
C VAL A 537 -12.39 -15.81 8.06
N ALA A 538 -11.40 -14.99 7.68
CA ALA A 538 -10.36 -15.39 6.76
C ALA A 538 -9.56 -16.59 7.33
N PRO A 539 -9.25 -17.61 6.51
CA PRO A 539 -8.49 -18.78 6.96
C PRO A 539 -7.02 -18.44 7.31
N ARG A 540 -6.53 -17.29 6.82
CA ARG A 540 -5.17 -16.79 7.07
C ARG A 540 -5.02 -16.36 8.53
N LYS A 541 -4.12 -17.02 9.26
CA LYS A 541 -3.88 -16.74 10.68
C LYS A 541 -2.91 -15.57 10.91
N LEU A 542 -1.97 -15.36 9.99
CA LEU A 542 -0.95 -14.33 10.12
C LEU A 542 -1.39 -13.01 9.44
N THR A 543 -1.73 -12.01 10.25
CA THR A 543 -2.22 -10.71 9.76
C THR A 543 -1.56 -9.54 10.50
N PHE A 544 -1.70 -8.36 9.91
CA PHE A 544 -0.95 -7.15 10.27
C PHE A 544 -1.84 -5.91 10.11
N ILE A 545 -1.57 -4.86 10.89
CA ILE A 545 -2.39 -3.64 10.93
C ILE A 545 -2.53 -2.91 9.59
N TYR A 546 -1.57 -3.02 8.66
CA TYR A 546 -1.67 -2.42 7.33
C TYR A 546 -2.83 -2.98 6.50
N HIS A 547 -3.36 -4.16 6.81
CA HIS A 547 -4.56 -4.70 6.17
C HIS A 547 -5.81 -3.86 6.43
N TYR A 548 -5.79 -3.05 7.49
CA TYR A 548 -6.85 -2.10 7.81
C TYR A 548 -6.78 -0.82 6.98
N PHE A 549 -5.71 -0.59 6.20
CA PHE A 549 -5.48 0.67 5.48
C PHE A 549 -6.66 1.06 4.56
N SER A 550 -7.20 0.11 3.80
CA SER A 550 -8.37 0.36 2.92
C SER A 550 -9.66 0.73 3.68
N CYS A 551 -9.73 0.51 5.00
CA CYS A 551 -10.86 0.90 5.83
C CYS A 551 -10.80 2.38 6.26
N VAL A 552 -9.62 3.00 6.26
CA VAL A 552 -9.37 4.35 6.79
C VAL A 552 -10.22 5.43 6.10
N PRO A 553 -10.38 5.46 4.76
CA PRO A 553 -11.23 6.45 4.11
C PRO A 553 -12.68 6.41 4.60
N PHE A 554 -13.24 5.21 4.80
CA PHE A 554 -14.60 5.05 5.31
C PHE A 554 -14.73 5.49 6.76
N LEU A 555 -13.71 5.21 7.58
CA LEU A 555 -13.64 5.65 8.97
C LEU A 555 -13.70 7.19 9.07
N ILE A 556 -12.94 7.89 8.21
CA ILE A 556 -12.95 9.35 8.11
C ILE A 556 -14.33 9.88 7.69
N LEU A 557 -15.00 9.25 6.72
CA LEU A 557 -16.35 9.65 6.30
C LEU A 557 -17.36 9.51 7.45
N MET A 558 -17.28 8.44 8.24
CA MET A 558 -18.16 8.24 9.40
C MET A 558 -17.93 9.29 10.48
N LEU A 559 -16.67 9.63 10.75
CA LEU A 559 -16.33 10.73 11.67
C LEU A 559 -16.92 12.07 11.21
N ALA A 560 -16.74 12.41 9.93
CA ALA A 560 -17.31 13.62 9.35
C ALA A 560 -18.85 13.65 9.45
N MET A 561 -19.52 12.51 9.22
CA MET A 561 -20.99 12.41 9.36
C MET A 561 -21.47 12.65 10.79
N VAL A 562 -20.80 12.06 11.78
CA VAL A 562 -21.17 12.24 13.19
C VAL A 562 -20.93 13.68 13.62
N LEU A 563 -19.78 14.27 13.30
CA LEU A 563 -19.50 15.67 13.65
C LEU A 563 -20.46 16.64 12.95
N ARG A 564 -20.84 16.38 11.70
CA ARG A 564 -21.86 17.17 10.98
C ARG A 564 -23.23 17.06 11.63
N TYR A 565 -23.62 15.88 12.12
CA TYR A 565 -24.84 15.69 12.90
C TYR A 565 -24.80 16.50 14.21
N LEU A 566 -23.68 16.45 14.94
CA LEU A 566 -23.50 17.20 16.18
C LEU A 566 -23.48 18.72 15.95
N GLU A 567 -22.91 19.18 14.83
CA GLU A 567 -22.94 20.59 14.43
C GLU A 567 -24.39 21.05 14.18
N ARG A 568 -25.16 20.26 13.43
CA ARG A 568 -26.55 20.59 13.07
C ARG A 568 -27.51 20.55 14.26
N THR A 569 -27.20 19.77 15.29
CA THR A 569 -27.93 19.76 16.57
C THR A 569 -27.44 20.85 17.54
N ASN A 570 -26.51 21.71 17.13
CA ASN A 570 -25.87 22.73 17.97
C ASN A 570 -25.14 22.19 19.21
N LEU A 571 -24.84 20.88 19.24
CA LEU A 571 -24.04 20.27 20.31
C LEU A 571 -22.56 20.64 20.20
N ILE A 572 -22.08 20.84 18.96
CA ILE A 572 -20.74 21.37 18.69
C ILE A 572 -20.82 22.53 17.69
N LYS A 573 -19.76 23.34 17.63
CA LYS A 573 -19.58 24.39 16.62
C LYS A 573 -18.41 24.03 15.71
N ARG A 574 -18.35 24.59 14.49
CA ARG A 574 -17.22 24.37 13.55
C ARG A 574 -15.84 24.58 14.15
N ARG A 575 -15.69 25.52 15.11
CA ARG A 575 -14.45 25.72 15.87
C ARG A 575 -13.91 24.44 16.52
N PHE A 576 -14.79 23.56 17.02
CA PHE A 576 -14.38 22.28 17.61
C PHE A 576 -13.82 21.34 16.54
N VAL A 577 -14.44 21.31 15.37
CA VAL A 577 -13.95 20.53 14.21
C VAL A 577 -12.59 21.06 13.75
N SER A 578 -12.41 22.39 13.71
CA SER A 578 -11.11 23.00 13.41
C SER A 578 -10.04 22.66 14.44
N ILE A 579 -10.38 22.61 15.74
CA ILE A 579 -9.44 22.16 16.79
C ILE A 579 -9.02 20.72 16.55
N LEU A 580 -9.96 19.82 16.22
CA LEU A 580 -9.63 18.43 15.88
C LEU A 580 -8.66 18.34 14.69
N MET A 581 -8.89 19.13 13.63
CA MET A 581 -7.98 19.18 12.47
C MET A 581 -6.58 19.66 12.83
N ILE A 582 -6.48 20.66 13.70
CA ILE A 582 -5.20 21.17 14.22
C ILE A 582 -4.52 20.08 15.06
N SER A 583 -5.25 19.40 15.95
CA SER A 583 -4.70 18.29 16.75
C SER A 583 -4.16 17.16 15.89
N VAL A 584 -4.86 16.82 14.79
CA VAL A 584 -4.41 15.82 13.81
C VAL A 584 -3.10 16.23 13.16
N LEU A 585 -2.97 17.50 12.74
CA LEU A 585 -1.72 18.04 12.19
C LEU A 585 -0.59 18.06 13.24
N VAL A 586 -0.87 18.51 14.46
CA VAL A 586 0.13 18.56 15.55
C VAL A 586 0.64 17.16 15.85
N LEU A 587 -0.24 16.17 15.94
CA LEU A 587 0.16 14.77 16.12
C LEU A 587 0.97 14.26 14.92
N PHE A 588 0.61 14.61 13.69
CA PHE A 588 1.39 14.25 12.52
C PHE A 588 2.81 14.82 12.58
N VAL A 589 2.97 16.10 12.92
CA VAL A 589 4.27 16.73 13.08
C VAL A 589 5.07 16.09 14.20
N LEU A 590 4.43 15.79 15.34
CA LEU A 590 5.06 15.11 16.48
C LEU A 590 5.55 13.70 16.11
N TYR A 591 4.72 12.92 15.41
CA TYR A 591 5.08 11.56 15.01
C TYR A 591 5.88 11.48 13.72
N TYR A 592 6.04 12.59 12.98
CA TYR A 592 6.73 12.61 11.68
C TYR A 592 8.09 11.89 11.71
N PRO A 593 8.95 12.04 12.75
CA PRO A 593 10.20 11.29 12.81
C PRO A 593 10.04 9.76 12.81
N VAL A 594 9.04 9.23 13.53
CA VAL A 594 8.70 7.80 13.61
C VAL A 594 8.09 7.28 12.31
N LEU A 595 7.45 8.15 11.53
CA LEU A 595 6.77 7.80 10.28
C LEU A 595 7.69 7.92 9.05
N SER A 596 8.75 8.73 9.14
CA SER A 596 9.59 9.11 8.00
C SER A 596 11.00 8.55 8.03
N GLY A 597 11.46 8.02 9.18
CA GLY A 597 12.84 7.57 9.34
C GLY A 597 13.82 8.68 9.71
N LEU A 598 13.34 9.87 10.14
CA LEU A 598 14.25 10.91 10.62
C LEU A 598 15.02 10.44 11.85
N ILE A 599 16.28 10.85 11.91
CA ILE A 599 17.14 10.58 13.06
C ILE A 599 16.85 11.63 14.14
N VAL A 600 16.52 11.14 15.32
CA VAL A 600 16.19 11.95 16.49
C VAL A 600 16.80 11.31 17.74
N PRO A 601 16.88 12.03 18.87
CA PRO A 601 17.27 11.42 20.13
C PRO A 601 16.38 10.23 20.50
N ARG A 602 16.97 9.14 21.00
CA ARG A 602 16.24 7.90 21.35
C ARG A 602 15.16 8.14 22.41
N TRP A 603 15.37 9.09 23.32
CA TRP A 603 14.36 9.48 24.31
C TRP A 603 13.07 10.00 23.66
N TYR A 604 13.19 10.70 22.52
CA TYR A 604 12.04 11.24 21.78
C TYR A 604 11.20 10.09 21.23
N LEU A 605 11.84 9.11 20.58
CA LEU A 605 11.17 7.91 20.10
C LEU A 605 10.48 7.16 21.24
N ASN A 606 11.15 6.98 22.38
CA ASN A 606 10.57 6.30 23.53
C ASN A 606 9.36 7.04 24.12
N ALA A 607 9.40 8.38 24.16
CA ALA A 607 8.30 9.20 24.68
C ALA A 607 7.02 9.09 23.85
N LEU A 608 7.14 8.77 22.56
CA LEU A 608 6.00 8.61 21.65
C LEU A 608 5.28 7.26 21.78
N ARG A 609 5.82 6.32 22.56
CA ARG A 609 5.21 4.99 22.80
C ARG A 609 4.13 5.09 23.88
N ILE A 610 2.96 5.58 23.49
CA ILE A 610 1.84 5.82 24.43
C ILE A 610 1.08 4.55 24.84
N LEU A 611 1.23 3.44 24.10
CA LEU A 611 0.65 2.13 24.45
C LEU A 611 1.76 1.08 24.66
N PRO A 612 1.55 0.06 25.52
CA PRO A 612 2.60 -0.88 25.91
C PRO A 612 3.25 -1.66 24.75
N ARG A 613 2.49 -1.94 23.69
CA ARG A 613 2.93 -2.72 22.53
C ARG A 613 3.36 -1.84 21.35
N TRP A 614 3.49 -0.53 21.57
CA TRP A 614 4.08 0.39 20.59
C TRP A 614 5.60 0.32 20.74
N ALA A 615 6.25 -0.35 19.79
CA ALA A 615 7.69 -0.58 19.83
C ALA A 615 8.34 -0.14 18.51
N TRP A 616 9.42 0.64 18.62
CA TRP A 616 10.28 1.12 17.54
C TRP A 616 11.64 1.61 18.08
#